data_AF-A0A936WJ57-F1
#
_entry.id   AF-A0A936WJ57-F1
#
_cell.length_a   1.000
_cell.length_b   1.000
_cell.length_c   1.000
_cell.angle_alpha   90.00
_cell.angle_beta   90.00
_cell.angle_gamma   90.00
#
_symmetry.space_group_name_H-M   'P 1'
#
loop_
_entity.id
_entity.type
_entity.pdbx_description
1 polymer ?
#
loop_
_entity_poly.entity_id
_entity_poly.type
_entity_poly.pdbx_seq_one_letter_code
_entity_poly.pdbx_strand_id
1 'polypeptide(L)' 'MNSTKPLKYIPLTFKALALISALLGLVFFVIILVGGGSADAPRATSVLALILGFFYLLFFWTIAEVIGLLVKIESNTRKD' A
#
# COMPACT_ATOMS: atom_id res chain seq x y z
N MET A 1 -24.96 11.03 18.53
CA MET A 1 -24.38 11.28 17.19
C MET A 1 -23.35 10.19 16.90
N ASN A 2 -23.61 9.33 15.92
CA ASN A 2 -22.93 8.04 15.72
C ASN A 2 -21.63 8.22 14.89
N SER A 3 -20.60 8.83 15.50
CA SER A 3 -19.39 9.32 14.81
C SER A 3 -18.25 8.29 14.64
N THR A 4 -18.46 7.01 14.98
CA THR A 4 -17.41 5.98 14.92
C THR A 4 -17.25 5.33 13.54
N LYS A 5 -18.19 5.57 12.62
CA LYS A 5 -18.14 5.01 11.25
C LYS A 5 -16.89 5.41 10.46
N PRO A 6 -16.46 6.70 10.37
CA PRO A 6 -15.32 7.07 9.54
C PRO A 6 -13.97 6.47 10.01
N LEU A 7 -13.75 6.27 11.32
CA LEU A 7 -12.46 5.76 11.82
C LEU A 7 -12.16 4.32 11.41
N LYS A 8 -13.19 3.47 11.21
CA LYS A 8 -12.99 2.09 10.75
C LYS A 8 -12.56 2.00 9.28
N TYR A 9 -12.88 3.01 8.47
CA TYR A 9 -12.55 2.98 7.04
C TYR A 9 -11.12 3.44 6.75
N ILE A 10 -10.49 4.21 7.64
CA ILE A 10 -9.13 4.74 7.43
C ILE A 10 -8.10 3.60 7.25
N PRO A 11 -8.00 2.59 8.14
CA PRO A 11 -7.09 1.47 7.93
C PRO A 11 -7.37 0.71 6.62
N LEU A 12 -8.65 0.59 6.25
CA LEU A 12 -9.06 -0.11 5.04
C LEU A 12 -8.57 0.62 3.78
N THR A 13 -8.65 1.95 3.75
CA THR A 13 -8.14 2.76 2.63
C THR A 13 -6.64 2.56 2.45
N PHE A 14 -5.86 2.53 3.53
CA PHE A 14 -4.41 2.28 3.44
C PHE A 14 -4.09 0.85 2.98
N LYS A 15 -4.86 -0.16 3.40
CA LYS A 15 -4.73 -1.53 2.85
C LYS A 15 -5.04 -1.59 1.36
N ALA A 16 -6.06 -0.86 0.90
CA ALA A 16 -6.37 -0.76 -0.51
C ALA A 16 -5.23 -0.08 -1.30
N LEU A 17 -4.68 1.03 -0.79
CA LEU A 17 -3.53 1.70 -1.39
C LEU A 17 -2.29 0.79 -1.44
N ALA A 18 -2.06 -0.01 -0.40
CA ALA A 18 -0.99 -1.00 -0.34
C ALA A 18 -1.11 -2.06 -1.45
N LEU A 19 -2.33 -2.56 -1.70
CA LEU A 19 -2.58 -3.52 -2.77
C LEU A 19 -2.47 -2.88 -4.16
N ILE A 20 -2.99 -1.66 -4.33
CA ILE A 20 -2.88 -0.91 -5.59
C ILE A 20 -1.41 -0.64 -5.94
N SER A 21 -0.58 -0.24 -4.97
CA SER A 21 0.83 0.01 -5.22
C SER A 21 1.60 -1.27 -5.59
N ALA A 22 1.30 -2.40 -4.94
CA ALA A 22 1.87 -3.70 -5.29
C ALA A 22 1.48 -4.13 -6.72
N LEU A 23 0.19 -4.00 -7.06
CA LEU A 23 -0.32 -4.33 -8.39
C LEU A 23 0.30 -3.44 -9.46
N LEU A 24 0.40 -2.13 -9.23
CA LEU A 24 1.06 -1.22 -10.15
C LEU A 24 2.54 -1.56 -10.33
N GLY A 25 3.25 -1.87 -9.24
CA GLY A 25 4.65 -2.32 -9.32
C GLY A 25 4.82 -3.58 -10.16
N LEU A 26 3.92 -4.56 -10.00
CA LEU A 26 3.91 -5.77 -10.82
C LEU A 26 3.59 -5.48 -12.29
N VAL A 27 2.61 -4.62 -12.57
CA VAL A 27 2.26 -4.23 -13.93
C VAL A 27 3.43 -3.52 -14.62
N PHE A 28 4.06 -2.55 -13.95
CA PHE A 28 5.24 -1.86 -14.48
C PHE A 28 6.41 -2.81 -14.69
N PHE A 29 6.62 -3.75 -13.78
CA PHE A 29 7.62 -4.79 -13.97
C PHE A 29 7.39 -5.56 -15.27
N VAL A 30 6.18 -6.06 -15.53
CA VAL A 30 5.87 -6.82 -16.75
C VAL A 30 6.03 -5.95 -17.99
N ILE A 31 5.53 -4.72 -17.97
CA ILE A 31 5.64 -3.78 -19.11
C ILE A 31 7.12 -3.50 -19.44
N ILE A 32 7.94 -3.19 -18.45
CA ILE A 32 9.36 -2.86 -18.66
C ILE A 32 10.17 -4.12 -18.99
N LEU A 33 9.83 -5.28 -18.44
CA LEU A 33 10.55 -6.52 -18.74
C LEU A 33 10.32 -6.97 -20.19
N VAL A 34 9.07 -6.90 -20.66
CA VAL A 34 8.69 -7.33 -22.02
C VAL A 34 8.99 -6.25 -23.06
N GLY A 35 8.65 -4.98 -22.77
CA GLY A 35 8.83 -3.86 -23.68
C GLY A 35 10.19 -3.17 -23.59
N GLY A 36 10.96 -3.40 -22.52
CA GLY A 36 12.27 -2.79 -22.30
C GLY A 36 13.43 -3.54 -22.96
N GLY A 37 14.56 -2.86 -23.05
CA GLY A 37 15.76 -3.33 -23.77
C GLY A 37 16.50 -2.23 -24.55
N SER A 38 15.96 -1.01 -24.60
CA SER A 38 16.65 0.17 -25.11
C SER A 38 17.56 0.79 -24.04
N ALA A 39 18.46 1.68 -24.45
CA ALA A 39 19.33 2.43 -23.54
C ALA A 39 18.53 3.29 -22.53
N ASP A 40 17.36 3.80 -22.96
CA ASP A 40 16.49 4.67 -22.14
C ASP A 40 15.61 3.89 -21.15
N ALA A 41 15.34 2.61 -21.42
CA ALA A 41 14.60 1.72 -20.54
C ALA A 41 15.29 0.35 -20.41
N PRO A 42 16.42 0.28 -19.69
CA PRO A 42 17.11 -0.98 -19.44
C PRO A 42 16.20 -1.96 -18.70
N ARG A 43 16.19 -3.24 -19.07
CA ARG A 43 15.33 -4.24 -18.41
C ARG A 43 15.55 -4.34 -16.89
N ALA A 44 16.72 -3.94 -16.40
CA ALA A 44 17.00 -3.87 -14.97
C ALA A 44 16.08 -2.90 -14.20
N THR A 45 15.52 -1.87 -14.84
CA THR A 45 14.57 -0.94 -14.21
C THR A 45 13.23 -1.61 -13.89
N SER A 46 12.91 -2.74 -14.52
CA SER A 46 11.74 -3.56 -14.14
C SER A 46 11.85 -4.08 -12.70
N VAL A 47 13.04 -4.53 -12.29
CA VAL A 47 13.30 -5.03 -10.93
C VAL A 47 13.13 -3.91 -9.92
N LEU A 48 13.56 -2.69 -10.25
CA LEU A 48 13.30 -1.49 -9.47
C LEU A 48 11.80 -1.24 -9.29
N ALA A 49 10.97 -1.45 -10.33
CA ALA A 49 9.52 -1.33 -10.21
C ALA A 49 8.91 -2.35 -9.23
N LEU A 50 9.41 -3.60 -9.21
CA LEU A 50 9.02 -4.60 -8.20
C LEU A 50 9.42 -4.17 -6.80
N ILE A 51 10.66 -3.72 -6.61
CA ILE A 51 11.18 -3.29 -5.32
C ILE A 51 10.35 -2.12 -4.78
N LEU A 52 10.04 -1.14 -5.62
CA LEU A 52 9.21 0.00 -5.25
C LEU A 52 7.77 -0.43 -4.92
N GLY A 53 7.16 -1.29 -5.74
CA GLY A 53 5.82 -1.82 -5.47
C GLY A 53 5.75 -2.56 -4.13
N PHE A 54 6.75 -3.41 -3.85
CA PHE A 54 6.86 -4.13 -2.58
C PHE A 54 7.13 -3.19 -1.39
N PHE A 55 8.00 -2.19 -1.56
CA PHE A 55 8.25 -1.18 -0.54
C PHE A 55 6.98 -0.43 -0.16
N TYR A 56 6.22 0.06 -1.15
CA TYR A 56 4.97 0.78 -0.90
C TYR A 56 3.87 -0.14 -0.34
N LEU A 57 3.83 -1.41 -0.71
CA LEU A 57 2.96 -2.40 -0.07
C LEU A 57 3.24 -2.45 1.43
N LEU A 58 4.49 -2.69 1.83
CA LEU A 58 4.86 -2.78 3.25
C LEU A 58 4.62 -1.46 3.98
N PHE A 59 4.96 -0.34 3.35
CA PHE A 59 4.80 0.99 3.95
C PHE A 59 3.32 1.30 4.25
N PHE A 60 2.43 1.19 3.25
CA PHE A 60 1.01 1.46 3.45
C PHE A 60 0.34 0.42 4.35
N TRP A 61 0.76 -0.84 4.29
CA TRP A 61 0.26 -1.87 5.18
C TRP A 61 0.63 -1.58 6.63
N THR A 62 1.88 -1.15 6.89
CA THR A 62 2.34 -0.76 8.23
C THR A 62 1.53 0.41 8.76
N ILE A 63 1.29 1.44 7.94
CA ILE A 63 0.43 2.58 8.32
C ILE A 63 -0.98 2.10 8.67
N ALA A 64 -1.57 1.22 7.85
CA ALA A 64 -2.89 0.67 8.11
C ALA A 64 -2.96 -0.06 9.46
N GLU A 65 -1.95 -0.87 9.78
CA GLU A 65 -1.88 -1.60 11.06
C GLU A 65 -1.71 -0.63 12.24
N VAL A 66 -0.83 0.36 12.14
CA VAL A 66 -0.65 1.37 13.21
C VAL A 66 -1.95 2.12 13.47
N ILE A 67 -2.63 2.60 12.43
CA ILE A 67 -3.93 3.28 12.58
C ILE A 67 -4.97 2.31 13.15
N GLY A 68 -5.01 1.07 12.67
CA GLY A 68 -5.91 0.03 13.18
C GLY A 68 -5.72 -0.23 14.67
N LEU A 69 -4.48 -0.28 15.15
CA LEU A 69 -4.15 -0.40 16.57
C LEU A 69 -4.60 0.82 17.37
N LEU A 70 -4.35 2.03 16.87
CA LEU A 70 -4.79 3.27 17.53
C LEU A 70 -6.32 3.33 17.67
N VAL A 71 -7.06 3.03 16.59
CA VAL A 71 -8.53 2.95 16.60
C VAL A 71 -9.01 1.91 17.60
N LYS A 72 -8.34 0.75 17.66
CA LYS A 72 -8.67 -0.32 18.60
C LYS A 72 -8.44 0.11 20.05
N ILE A 73 -7.34 0.81 20.35
CA ILE A 73 -7.05 1.36 21.68
C ILE A 73 -8.11 2.40 22.05
N GLU A 74 -8.38 3.37 21.19
CA GLU A 74 -9.41 4.40 21.42
C GLU A 74 -10.77 3.77 21.72
N SER A 75 -11.19 2.79 20.92
CA SER A 75 -12.47 2.10 21.13
C SER A 75 -12.55 1.27 22.42
N ASN A 76 -11.42 0.84 22.98
CA ASN A 76 -11.38 0.08 24.23
C ASN A 76 -11.24 0.96 25.47
N THR A 77 -10.62 2.13 25.33
CA THR A 77 -10.47 3.12 26.41
C THR A 77 -11.74 3.95 26.56
N ARG A 78 -12.44 4.24 25.45
CA ARG A 78 -13.75 4.90 25.44
C ARG A 78 -14.86 3.88 25.70
N LYS A 79 -14.81 3.23 26.86
CA LYS A 79 -15.91 2.46 27.42
C LYS A 79 -16.62 3.33 28.44
N ASP A 80 -17.53 4.17 27.94
CA ASP A 80 -18.65 4.70 28.71
C ASP A 80 -19.83 3.72 28.56
#